data_AF-A0A0A7NM26-F1
#
_entry.id   AF-A0A0A7NM26-F1
#
_cell.length_a   1.000
_cell.length_b   1.000
_cell.length_c   1.000
_cell.angle_alpha   90.00
_cell.angle_beta   90.00
_cell.angle_gamma   90.00
#
_symmetry.space_group_name_H-M   'P 1'
#
loop_
_entity.id
_entity.type
_entity.pdbx_description
1 polymer ?
#
loop_
_entity_poly.entity_id
_entity_poly.type
_entity_poly.pdbx_seq_one_letter_code
_entity_poly.pdbx_strand_id
1 'polypeptide(L)'
;GRWYPWLLLLGLVVSSTSAQDLSYREAVLRAVDQLNERSSEANLYRLLELEPPPKDDEDLGTRKPVSFTVKETVCPRTTQQPAEQCDFKEEGRVKQCVGTVTLDPSNDQFDLNCNALQSVRIRFPWPWRWPWWRRVRG
;
A
#
# COMPACT_ATOMS: atom_id res chain seq x y z
N GLY A 1 50.57 23.27 17.80
CA GLY A 1 49.35 22.72 18.43
C GLY A 1 48.26 22.66 17.39
N ARG A 2 47.65 21.49 17.18
CA ARG A 2 46.68 21.21 16.12
C ARG A 2 45.30 21.71 16.56
N TRP A 3 44.71 22.65 15.82
CA TRP A 3 43.35 23.13 16.05
C TRP A 3 42.42 22.37 15.10
N TYR A 4 41.36 21.75 15.61
CA TYR A 4 40.10 21.57 14.88
C TYR A 4 39.01 21.06 15.84
N PRO A 5 37.99 21.87 16.20
CA PRO A 5 36.75 21.33 16.75
C PRO A 5 35.89 20.90 15.57
N TRP A 6 35.68 19.60 15.40
CA TRP A 6 34.72 19.11 14.41
C TRP A 6 33.31 19.35 14.94
N LEU A 7 32.59 20.29 14.32
CA LEU A 7 31.16 20.46 14.53
C LEU A 7 30.45 19.22 13.98
N LEU A 8 29.80 18.47 14.87
CA LEU A 8 28.92 17.38 14.50
C LEU A 8 27.60 17.97 13.96
N LEU A 9 27.50 18.10 12.64
CA LEU A 9 26.20 18.33 11.98
C LEU A 9 25.47 16.99 11.91
N LEU A 10 24.56 16.73 12.85
CA LEU A 10 23.58 15.66 12.75
C LEU A 10 22.53 16.06 11.72
N GLY A 11 22.61 15.48 10.52
CA GLY A 11 21.60 15.64 9.48
C GLY A 11 20.32 14.88 9.84
N LEU A 12 19.23 15.59 10.10
CA LEU A 12 17.88 15.03 10.09
C LEU A 12 17.47 14.76 8.64
N VAL A 13 17.58 13.50 8.21
CA VAL A 13 16.97 13.07 6.94
C VAL A 13 15.48 12.89 7.21
N VAL A 14 14.70 13.96 7.05
CA VAL A 14 13.24 13.84 6.98
C VAL A 14 12.92 13.31 5.58
N SER A 15 12.48 12.05 5.50
CA SER A 15 11.87 11.52 4.28
C SER A 15 10.53 12.24 4.09
N SER A 16 10.53 13.29 3.26
CA SER A 16 9.32 14.02 2.91
C SER A 16 8.46 13.15 1.99
N THR A 17 7.39 12.55 2.53
CA THR A 17 6.31 11.99 1.70
C THR A 17 5.61 13.17 1.01
N SER A 18 5.49 13.14 -0.31
CA SER A 18 4.80 14.21 -1.05
C SER A 18 3.30 14.18 -0.73
N ALA A 19 2.62 15.33 -0.84
CA ALA A 19 1.16 15.39 -0.71
C ALA A 19 0.45 14.53 -1.78
N GLN A 20 1.11 14.29 -2.91
CA GLN A 20 0.60 13.50 -4.03
C GLN A 20 0.68 11.98 -3.74
N ASP A 21 1.76 11.52 -3.11
CA ASP A 21 1.86 10.13 -2.64
C ASP A 21 0.77 9.79 -1.63
N LEU A 22 0.40 10.76 -0.78
CA LEU A 22 -0.69 10.60 0.18
C LEU A 22 -2.05 10.48 -0.52
N SER A 23 -2.37 11.39 -1.46
CA SER A 23 -3.65 11.36 -2.17
C SER A 23 -3.81 10.12 -3.06
N TYR A 24 -2.73 9.66 -3.70
CA TYR A 24 -2.70 8.42 -4.46
C TYR A 24 -2.98 7.20 -3.57
N ARG A 25 -2.31 7.12 -2.41
CA ARG A 25 -2.54 6.05 -1.45
C ARG A 25 -3.97 6.06 -0.92
N GLU A 26 -4.51 7.22 -0.58
CA GLU A 26 -5.89 7.37 -0.12
C GLU A 26 -6.90 6.92 -1.18
N ALA A 27 -6.69 7.26 -2.46
CA ALA A 27 -7.53 6.78 -3.55
C ALA A 27 -7.51 5.25 -3.68
N VAL A 28 -6.36 4.62 -3.49
CA VAL A 28 -6.24 3.15 -3.47
C VAL A 28 -6.98 2.54 -2.27
N LEU A 29 -6.87 3.12 -1.08
CA LEU A 29 -7.58 2.62 0.10
C LEU A 29 -9.11 2.69 -0.09
N ARG A 30 -9.63 3.81 -0.62
CA ARG A 30 -11.05 3.92 -1.00
C ARG A 30 -11.46 2.84 -2.00
N ALA A 31 -10.62 2.56 -2.99
CA ALA A 31 -10.90 1.52 -3.96
C ALA A 31 -10.88 0.11 -3.34
N VAL A 32 -10.04 -0.14 -2.33
CA VAL A 32 -10.02 -1.39 -1.55
C VAL A 32 -11.29 -1.55 -0.72
N ASP A 33 -11.78 -0.48 -0.09
CA ASP A 33 -13.05 -0.51 0.64
C ASP A 33 -14.21 -0.88 -0.29
N GLN A 34 -14.30 -0.23 -1.44
CA GLN A 34 -15.35 -0.52 -2.42
C GLN A 34 -15.22 -1.90 -3.06
N LEU A 35 -13.99 -2.40 -3.24
CA LEU A 35 -13.75 -3.79 -3.64
C LEU A 35 -14.34 -4.75 -2.61
N ASN A 36 -14.14 -4.50 -1.31
CA ASN A 36 -14.70 -5.33 -0.25
C ASN A 36 -16.23 -5.23 -0.16
N GLU A 37 -16.80 -4.05 -0.39
CA GLU A 37 -18.25 -3.86 -0.39
C GLU A 37 -18.94 -4.64 -1.53
N ARG A 38 -18.35 -4.63 -2.73
CA ARG A 38 -18.89 -5.29 -3.93
C ARG A 38 -18.55 -6.79 -4.00
N SER A 39 -17.61 -7.25 -3.18
CA SER A 39 -17.13 -8.63 -3.19
C SER A 39 -18.13 -9.59 -2.52
N SER A 40 -18.21 -10.81 -3.06
CA SER A 40 -18.94 -11.93 -2.45
C SER A 40 -18.06 -12.82 -1.55
N GLU A 41 -16.83 -12.38 -1.26
CA GLU A 41 -15.89 -13.10 -0.40
C GLU A 41 -16.31 -13.08 1.07
N ALA A 42 -15.86 -14.08 1.84
CA ALA A 42 -16.23 -14.22 3.25
C ALA A 42 -15.53 -13.19 4.16
N ASN A 43 -14.27 -12.86 3.85
CA ASN A 43 -13.42 -11.99 4.67
C ASN A 43 -13.08 -10.71 3.94
N LEU A 44 -12.75 -9.66 4.70
CA LEU A 44 -12.18 -8.44 4.15
C LEU A 44 -10.79 -8.71 3.57
N TYR A 45 -10.46 -7.97 2.53
CA TYR A 45 -9.13 -7.88 1.97
C TYR A 45 -8.53 -6.53 2.34
N ARG A 46 -7.28 -6.54 2.82
CA ARG A 46 -6.54 -5.32 3.18
C ARG A 46 -5.40 -5.12 2.21
N LEU A 47 -5.10 -3.86 1.90
CA LEU A 47 -3.92 -3.48 1.12
C LEU A 47 -2.64 -4.05 1.77
N LEU A 48 -1.93 -4.89 1.01
CA LEU A 48 -0.66 -5.50 1.43
C LEU A 48 0.52 -4.67 0.93
N GLU A 49 0.54 -4.41 -0.38
CA GLU A 49 1.62 -3.66 -1.03
C GLU A 49 1.03 -2.80 -2.15
N LEU A 50 1.54 -1.58 -2.30
CA LEU A 50 1.15 -0.62 -3.34
C LEU A 50 2.38 -0.24 -4.15
N GLU A 51 2.30 -0.36 -5.47
CA GLU A 51 3.34 0.15 -6.36
C GLU A 51 3.31 1.69 -6.40
N PRO A 52 4.49 2.34 -6.49
CA PRO A 52 4.57 3.79 -6.48
C PRO A 52 3.81 4.41 -7.66
N PRO A 53 3.26 5.62 -7.50
CA PRO A 53 2.55 6.28 -8.58
C PRO A 53 3.48 6.53 -9.78
N PRO A 54 2.94 6.54 -11.01
CA PRO A 54 3.70 6.99 -12.18
C PRO A 54 4.13 8.45 -12.00
N LYS A 55 5.23 8.85 -12.65
CA LYS A 55 5.78 10.22 -12.55
C LYS A 55 4.99 11.27 -13.36
N ASP A 56 3.79 10.94 -13.83
CA ASP A 56 3.00 11.80 -14.70
C ASP A 56 2.30 12.93 -13.93
N ASP A 57 2.01 14.02 -14.64
CA ASP A 57 1.51 15.29 -14.10
C ASP A 57 0.15 15.21 -13.35
N GLU A 58 -0.03 16.21 -12.50
CA GLU A 58 -1.05 16.49 -11.47
C GLU A 58 -2.52 16.60 -11.95
N ASP A 59 -2.94 15.89 -12.99
CA ASP A 59 -4.34 15.93 -13.40
C ASP A 59 -5.23 15.12 -12.43
N LEU A 60 -5.88 15.81 -11.49
CA LEU A 60 -6.79 15.23 -10.49
C LEU A 60 -8.09 14.66 -11.11
N GLY A 61 -8.50 15.16 -12.28
CA GLY A 61 -9.73 14.76 -12.95
C GLY A 61 -9.59 13.50 -13.81
N THR A 62 -8.36 13.09 -14.12
CA THR A 62 -8.09 11.90 -14.93
C THR A 62 -7.82 10.68 -14.04
N ARG A 63 -8.43 9.56 -14.42
CA ARG A 63 -8.20 8.25 -13.80
C ARG A 63 -6.71 7.90 -13.83
N LYS A 64 -6.12 7.66 -12.66
CA LYS A 64 -4.71 7.29 -12.49
C LYS A 64 -4.54 5.78 -12.52
N PRO A 65 -3.53 5.25 -13.23
CA PRO A 65 -3.26 3.83 -13.21
C PRO A 65 -2.74 3.41 -11.84
N VAL A 66 -3.16 2.24 -11.37
CA VAL A 66 -2.76 1.64 -10.10
C VAL A 66 -2.44 0.17 -10.28
N SER A 67 -1.51 -0.30 -9.48
CA SER A 67 -1.19 -1.71 -9.32
C SER A 67 -0.80 -1.95 -7.86
N PHE A 68 -1.51 -2.88 -7.23
CA PHE A 68 -1.34 -3.18 -5.82
C PHE A 68 -1.75 -4.61 -5.52
N THR A 69 -1.32 -5.10 -4.37
CA THR A 69 -1.72 -6.40 -3.85
C THR A 69 -2.57 -6.25 -2.60
N VAL A 70 -3.57 -7.10 -2.47
CA VAL A 70 -4.40 -7.21 -1.28
C VAL A 70 -4.29 -8.61 -0.70
N LYS A 71 -4.38 -8.72 0.62
CA LYS A 71 -4.36 -10.00 1.33
C LYS A 71 -5.60 -10.16 2.19
N GLU A 72 -6.12 -11.38 2.20
CA GLU A 72 -7.25 -11.79 3.03
C GLU A 72 -6.95 -11.56 4.52
N THR A 73 -7.92 -11.02 5.25
CA THR A 73 -7.85 -10.73 6.68
C THR A 73 -8.61 -11.77 7.51
N VAL A 74 -8.49 -11.68 8.83
CA VAL A 74 -9.28 -12.48 9.77
C VAL A 74 -10.69 -11.91 9.98
N CYS A 75 -10.93 -10.67 9.58
CA CYS A 75 -12.22 -10.02 9.75
C CYS A 75 -13.22 -10.51 8.69
N PRO A 76 -14.46 -10.86 9.09
CA PRO A 76 -15.52 -11.12 8.13
C PRO A 76 -15.85 -9.85 7.35
N ARG A 77 -16.31 -10.00 6.10
CA ARG A 77 -16.70 -8.88 5.23
C ARG A 77 -17.83 -8.02 5.83
N THR A 78 -18.63 -8.57 6.74
CA THR A 78 -19.73 -7.86 7.42
C THR A 78 -19.25 -6.93 8.54
N THR A 79 -17.96 -6.91 8.85
CA THR A 79 -17.38 -6.00 9.84
C THR A 79 -17.54 -4.54 9.38
N GLN A 80 -17.95 -3.65 10.29
CA GLN A 80 -18.09 -2.21 10.03
C GLN A 80 -16.77 -1.43 10.16
N GLN A 81 -15.71 -2.07 10.65
CA GLN A 81 -14.39 -1.47 10.79
C GLN A 81 -13.67 -1.42 9.42
N PRO A 82 -12.82 -0.41 9.20
CA PRO A 82 -12.03 -0.31 7.97
C PRO A 82 -11.01 -1.46 7.89
N ALA A 83 -10.71 -1.92 6.67
CA ALA A 83 -9.89 -3.11 6.45
C ALA A 83 -8.46 -2.97 7.02
N GLU A 84 -7.96 -1.74 7.19
CA GLU A 84 -6.64 -1.41 7.74
C GLU A 84 -6.52 -1.71 9.23
N GLN A 85 -7.64 -1.83 9.95
CA GLN A 85 -7.65 -2.23 11.36
C GLN A 85 -7.71 -3.76 11.54
N CYS A 86 -7.89 -4.49 10.43
CA CYS A 86 -7.97 -5.94 10.45
C CYS A 86 -6.60 -6.58 10.22
N ASP A 87 -6.28 -7.56 11.05
CA ASP A 87 -5.06 -8.35 10.90
C ASP A 87 -5.14 -9.26 9.68
N PHE A 88 -4.00 -9.46 9.03
CA PHE A 88 -3.89 -10.41 7.94
C PHE A 88 -4.10 -11.83 8.44
N LYS A 89 -4.84 -12.63 7.67
CA LYS A 89 -4.93 -14.06 7.91
C LYS A 89 -3.59 -14.70 7.50
N GLU A 90 -3.05 -15.58 8.33
CA GLU A 90 -1.73 -16.18 8.13
C GLU A 90 -1.60 -16.82 6.73
N GLU A 91 -2.49 -17.78 6.45
CA GLU A 91 -2.66 -18.46 5.15
C GLU A 91 -3.72 -17.77 4.27
N GLY A 92 -3.86 -16.45 4.43
CA GLY A 92 -4.80 -15.64 3.65
C GLY A 92 -4.42 -15.58 2.17
N ARG A 93 -5.43 -15.62 1.31
CA ARG A 93 -5.23 -15.48 -0.15
C ARG A 93 -4.69 -14.10 -0.48
N VAL A 94 -3.74 -14.03 -1.43
CA VAL A 94 -3.24 -12.78 -1.99
C VAL A 94 -3.80 -12.60 -3.39
N LYS A 95 -4.27 -11.39 -3.69
CA LYS A 95 -4.74 -11.00 -5.02
C LYS A 95 -3.94 -9.80 -5.51
N GLN A 96 -3.66 -9.76 -6.79
CA GLN A 96 -3.11 -8.57 -7.45
C GLN A 96 -4.24 -7.85 -8.16
N CYS A 97 -4.37 -6.56 -7.89
CA CYS A 97 -5.35 -5.66 -8.46
C CYS A 97 -4.63 -4.65 -9.35
N VAL A 98 -5.04 -4.57 -10.62
CA VAL A 98 -4.50 -3.63 -11.60
C VAL A 98 -5.64 -2.91 -12.29
N GLY A 99 -5.48 -1.62 -12.53
CA GLY A 99 -6.48 -0.83 -13.24
C GLY A 99 -6.32 0.65 -12.99
N THR A 100 -7.42 1.37 -12.75
CA THR A 100 -7.42 2.82 -12.59
C THR A 100 -8.32 3.32 -11.46
N VAL A 101 -7.93 4.43 -10.81
CA VAL A 101 -8.68 5.11 -9.73
C VAL A 101 -8.71 6.62 -9.95
N THR A 102 -9.71 7.30 -9.40
CA THR A 102 -9.75 8.77 -9.38
C THR A 102 -9.19 9.31 -8.06
N LEU A 103 -8.35 10.36 -8.13
CA LEU A 103 -7.79 11.01 -6.93
C LEU A 103 -8.82 11.87 -6.21
N ASP A 104 -9.78 12.44 -6.95
CA ASP A 104 -10.91 13.20 -6.42
C ASP A 104 -11.75 12.36 -5.43
N PRO A 105 -11.84 12.77 -4.14
CA PRO A 105 -12.58 12.02 -3.13
C PRO A 105 -14.09 12.04 -3.33
N SER A 106 -14.62 12.97 -4.13
CA SER A 106 -16.03 13.04 -4.49
C SER A 106 -16.41 12.10 -5.64
N ASN A 107 -15.44 11.42 -6.24
CA ASN A 107 -15.63 10.51 -7.35
C ASN A 107 -15.20 9.08 -6.99
N ASP A 108 -16.18 8.19 -6.84
CA ASP A 108 -15.98 6.75 -6.55
C ASP A 108 -15.70 5.89 -7.79
N GLN A 109 -15.41 6.49 -8.94
CA GLN A 109 -15.12 5.72 -10.15
C GLN A 109 -13.74 5.06 -10.06
N PHE A 110 -13.77 3.72 -10.06
CA PHE A 110 -12.60 2.86 -10.23
C PHE A 110 -12.91 1.76 -11.25
N ASP A 111 -11.87 1.32 -11.95
CA ASP A 111 -11.92 0.18 -12.85
C ASP A 111 -10.74 -0.72 -12.48
N LEU A 112 -11.00 -1.78 -11.71
CA LEU A 112 -9.97 -2.67 -11.17
C LEU A 112 -10.25 -4.10 -11.57
N ASN A 113 -9.21 -4.78 -12.06
CA ASN A 113 -9.21 -6.22 -12.25
C ASN A 113 -8.33 -6.88 -11.18
N CYS A 114 -8.95 -7.67 -10.30
CA CYS A 114 -8.28 -8.34 -9.20
C CYS A 114 -8.20 -9.85 -9.45
N ASN A 115 -7.00 -10.36 -9.72
CA ASN A 115 -6.77 -11.78 -9.96
C ASN A 115 -6.07 -12.42 -8.76
N ALA A 116 -6.44 -13.66 -8.45
CA ALA A 116 -5.72 -14.44 -7.44
C ALA A 116 -4.27 -14.62 -7.91
N LEU A 117 -3.32 -14.20 -7.08
CA LEU A 117 -1.95 -14.65 -7.26
C LEU A 117 -1.96 -16.11 -6.86
N GLN A 118 -1.78 -17.01 -7.83
CA GLN A 118 -1.52 -18.41 -7.51
C GLN A 118 -0.35 -18.38 -6.54
N SER A 119 -0.60 -18.79 -5.30
CA SER A 119 0.44 -19.00 -4.32
C SER A 119 1.28 -20.16 -4.86
N VAL A 120 2.24 -19.85 -5.75
CA VAL A 120 3.51 -20.54 -5.72
C VAL A 120 3.93 -20.33 -4.28
N ARG A 121 3.67 -21.36 -3.45
CA ARG A 121 4.03 -21.44 -2.03
C ARG A 121 5.24 -20.55 -1.88
N ILE A 122 5.05 -19.33 -1.36
CA ILE A 122 6.14 -18.36 -1.26
C ILE A 122 6.97 -18.89 -0.10
N ARG A 123 7.70 -19.97 -0.37
CA ARG A 123 8.84 -20.40 0.38
C ARG A 123 9.86 -19.35 0.04
N PHE A 124 9.72 -18.15 0.60
CA PHE A 124 10.58 -17.00 0.35
C PHE A 124 12.03 -17.49 0.25
N PRO A 125 12.65 -17.55 -0.93
CA PRO A 125 14.06 -17.30 -1.01
C PRO A 125 14.11 -15.79 -1.18
N TRP A 126 14.25 -15.02 -0.11
CA TRP A 126 14.67 -13.64 -0.27
C TRP A 126 15.94 -13.63 -1.15
N PRO A 127 15.94 -12.87 -2.25
CA PRO A 127 16.97 -11.85 -2.32
C PRO A 127 16.44 -10.57 -2.94
N TRP A 128 15.56 -9.85 -2.23
CA TRP A 128 15.43 -8.42 -2.46
C TRP A 128 15.79 -7.73 -1.14
N ARG A 129 17.01 -7.20 -1.15
CA ARG A 129 17.69 -6.57 -0.03
C ARG A 129 17.00 -5.23 0.24
N TRP A 130 16.06 -5.20 1.19
CA TRP A 130 15.55 -3.95 1.77
C TRP A 130 16.43 -3.56 2.97
N PRO A 131 17.14 -2.41 2.96
CA PRO A 131 17.97 -2.00 4.08
C PRO A 131 17.17 -1.06 5.00
N TRP A 132 16.32 -1.59 5.89
CA TRP A 132 15.75 -0.73 6.95
C TRP A 132 15.39 -1.39 8.29
N TRP A 133 15.44 -2.73 8.44
CA TRP A 133 15.09 -3.39 9.72
C TRP A 133 16.28 -3.96 10.52
N ARG A 134 17.44 -3.30 10.51
CA ARG A 134 18.43 -3.51 11.57
C ARG A 134 18.93 -2.18 12.11
N ARG A 135 18.24 -1.66 13.13
CA ARG A 135 18.87 -1.09 14.34
C ARG A 135 17.81 -0.68 15.36
N VAL A 136 17.24 -1.64 16.11
CA VAL A 136 16.76 -1.38 17.47
C VAL A 136 17.01 -2.63 18.33
N ARG A 137 18.26 -2.77 18.76
CA ARG A 137 18.67 -3.40 20.04
C ARG A 137 20.18 -3.16 20.16
N GLY A 138 20.53 -2.34 21.15
CA GLY A 138 21.86 -1.79 21.39
C GLY A 138 21.68 -0.40 21.97
#